data_AF-A0A1F9I404-F1
#
_entry.id   AF-A0A1F9I404-F1
#
_cell.length_a   1.000
_cell.length_b   1.000
_cell.length_c   1.000
_cell.angle_alpha   90.00
_cell.angle_beta   90.00
_cell.angle_gamma   90.00
#
_symmetry.space_group_name_H-M   'P 1'
#
loop_
_entity.id
_entity.type
_entity.pdbx_description
1 polymer ?
#
loop_
_entity_poly.entity_id
_entity_poly.type
_entity_poly.pdbx_seq_one_letter_code
_entity_poly.pdbx_strand_id
1 'polypeptide(L)'
;YRDSARYALPAQMFFLFQRMNQLRDLTQTDLFSSPVVSDFLLDKDPIFASLTLGDDELNLYRQLYDHLRPQAPVPDLVIYLQAQPETLIDRVKKRGVAMETGISETYLYRLCESYSRFFYHYDAAPLLMINTEHLNPIERTEDFDLLLTRIRNMRGKREFFNLGE
;
A
#
# COMPACT_ATOMS: atom_id res chain seq x y z
N TYR A 1 -18.15 -1.47 -2.28
CA TYR A 1 -18.34 -2.58 -1.33
C TYR A 1 -19.74 -3.20 -1.38
N ARG A 2 -20.83 -2.42 -1.47
CA ARG A 2 -22.21 -2.98 -1.54
C ARG A 2 -22.49 -3.87 -2.77
N ASP A 3 -21.83 -3.58 -3.89
CA ASP A 3 -21.90 -4.39 -5.11
C ASP A 3 -20.48 -4.55 -5.68
N SER A 4 -19.62 -5.29 -4.96
CA SER A 4 -18.22 -5.46 -5.37
C SER A 4 -18.12 -6.26 -6.67
N ALA A 5 -18.91 -7.31 -6.85
CA ALA A 5 -18.84 -8.17 -8.02
C ALA A 5 -19.07 -7.41 -9.33
N ARG A 6 -20.00 -6.43 -9.35
CA ARG A 6 -20.29 -5.67 -10.57
C ARG A 6 -19.28 -4.55 -10.87
N TYR A 7 -18.71 -3.94 -9.83
CA TYR A 7 -17.94 -2.70 -9.96
C TYR A 7 -16.44 -2.86 -9.67
N ALA A 8 -15.98 -4.06 -9.28
CA ALA A 8 -14.59 -4.27 -8.93
C ALA A 8 -13.66 -4.03 -10.12
N LEU A 9 -13.89 -4.66 -11.28
CA LEU A 9 -13.01 -4.47 -12.45
C LEU A 9 -12.96 -3.01 -12.92
N PRO A 10 -14.09 -2.30 -13.15
CA PRO A 10 -14.04 -0.89 -13.52
C PRO A 10 -13.30 -0.02 -12.50
N ALA A 11 -13.47 -0.29 -11.20
CA ALA A 11 -12.78 0.45 -10.14
C ALA A 11 -11.27 0.17 -10.17
N GLN A 12 -10.84 -1.09 -10.29
CA GLN A 12 -9.41 -1.45 -10.37
C GLN A 12 -8.75 -0.79 -11.58
N MET A 13 -9.41 -0.84 -12.75
CA MET A 13 -8.90 -0.20 -13.96
C MET A 13 -8.77 1.31 -13.80
N PHE A 14 -9.78 1.96 -13.20
CA PHE A 14 -9.74 3.39 -12.92
C PHE A 14 -8.55 3.76 -12.04
N PHE A 15 -8.33 3.04 -10.93
CA PHE A 15 -7.21 3.29 -10.03
C PHE A 15 -5.85 3.03 -10.67
N LEU A 16 -5.74 1.97 -11.48
CA LEU A 16 -4.52 1.67 -12.23
C LEU A 16 -4.18 2.83 -13.18
N PHE A 17 -5.13 3.29 -14.00
CA PHE A 17 -4.91 4.42 -14.91
C PHE A 17 -4.59 5.73 -14.18
N GLN A 18 -5.28 6.01 -13.06
CA GLN A 18 -5.01 7.18 -12.24
C GLN A 18 -3.55 7.19 -11.75
N ARG A 19 -3.07 6.06 -11.21
CA ARG A 19 -1.68 5.92 -10.74
C ARG A 19 -0.67 6.03 -11.87
N MET A 20 -0.97 5.44 -13.03
CA MET A 20 -0.10 5.55 -14.20
C MET A 20 0.08 7.01 -14.65
N ASN A 21 -0.99 7.79 -14.65
CA ASN A 21 -0.90 9.22 -14.98
C ASN A 21 -0.04 9.97 -13.96
N GLN A 22 -0.22 9.71 -12.66
CA GLN A 22 0.60 10.31 -11.60
C GLN A 22 2.09 9.96 -11.78
N LEU A 23 2.42 8.70 -12.10
CA LEU A 23 3.80 8.28 -12.34
C LEU A 23 4.40 8.92 -13.59
N ARG A 24 3.63 9.02 -14.67
CA ARG A 24 4.10 9.67 -15.91
C ARG A 24 4.48 11.13 -15.65
N ASP A 25 3.67 11.85 -14.90
CA ASP A 25 3.93 13.25 -14.57
C ASP A 25 5.20 13.40 -13.71
N LEU A 26 5.48 12.43 -12.82
CA LEU A 26 6.73 12.38 -12.06
C LEU A 26 7.97 12.15 -12.96
N THR A 27 7.88 11.23 -13.93
CA THR A 27 9.01 10.91 -14.82
C THR A 27 9.38 12.03 -15.81
N GLN A 28 8.46 12.94 -16.11
CA GLN A 28 8.71 14.07 -17.02
C GLN A 28 9.39 15.27 -16.36
N THR A 29 9.53 15.27 -15.03
CA THR A 29 10.11 16.40 -14.29
C THR A 29 11.64 16.24 -14.21
N ASP A 30 12.39 17.10 -14.90
CA ASP A 30 13.83 16.95 -15.17
C ASP A 30 14.77 17.35 -13.99
N LEU A 31 15.87 16.59 -13.91
CA LEU A 31 17.18 16.66 -13.22
C LEU A 31 17.45 17.35 -11.86
N PHE A 32 16.52 18.07 -11.23
CA PHE A 32 16.70 18.62 -9.86
C PHE A 32 15.58 18.21 -8.89
N SER A 33 15.01 17.02 -9.11
CA SER A 33 13.78 16.55 -8.48
C SER A 33 13.85 16.58 -6.95
N SER A 34 12.96 17.39 -6.35
CA SER A 34 12.63 17.31 -4.92
C SER A 34 12.31 15.85 -4.54
N PRO A 35 12.63 15.43 -3.30
CA PRO A 35 12.21 14.12 -2.80
C PRO A 35 10.71 13.93 -2.98
N VAL A 36 10.30 12.81 -3.58
CA VAL A 36 8.89 12.47 -3.79
C VAL A 36 8.49 11.43 -2.75
N VAL A 37 7.38 11.68 -2.07
CA VAL A 37 6.73 10.70 -1.19
C VAL A 37 5.40 10.34 -1.82
N SER A 38 5.15 9.03 -1.95
CA SER A 38 3.91 8.49 -2.50
C SER A 38 3.17 7.67 -1.44
N ASP A 39 1.84 7.71 -1.46
CA ASP A 39 0.95 6.87 -0.65
C ASP A 39 0.66 5.51 -1.32
N PHE A 40 1.20 5.27 -2.51
CA PHE A 40 1.05 4.02 -3.24
C PHE A 40 2.37 3.47 -3.80
N LEU A 41 2.37 2.15 -4.01
CA LEU A 41 3.39 1.40 -4.74
C LEU A 41 2.69 0.65 -5.87
N LEU A 42 3.10 0.81 -7.12
CA LEU A 42 2.44 0.16 -8.25
C LEU A 42 2.48 -1.38 -8.16
N ASP A 43 3.57 -1.93 -7.62
CA ASP A 43 3.75 -3.38 -7.41
C ASP A 43 2.71 -3.99 -6.47
N LYS A 44 2.07 -3.20 -5.59
CA LYS A 44 1.04 -3.69 -4.66
C LYS A 44 -0.36 -3.74 -5.28
N ASP A 45 -0.57 -3.10 -6.43
CA ASP A 45 -1.89 -3.00 -7.05
C ASP A 45 -2.55 -4.38 -7.31
N PRO A 46 -1.81 -5.40 -7.82
CA PRO A 46 -2.36 -6.72 -8.05
C PRO A 46 -2.93 -7.42 -6.80
N ILE A 47 -2.52 -7.00 -5.59
CA ILE A 47 -3.08 -7.53 -4.35
C ILE A 47 -4.59 -7.29 -4.30
N PHE A 48 -5.04 -6.07 -4.58
CA PHE A 48 -6.45 -5.73 -4.52
C PHE A 48 -7.24 -6.45 -5.61
N ALA A 49 -6.72 -6.46 -6.84
CA ALA A 49 -7.32 -7.18 -7.96
C ALA A 49 -7.55 -8.65 -7.60
N SER A 50 -6.56 -9.33 -7.02
CA SER A 50 -6.66 -10.75 -6.62
C SER A 50 -7.70 -11.04 -5.54
N LEU A 51 -8.06 -10.05 -4.73
CA LEU A 51 -9.04 -10.20 -3.66
C LEU A 51 -10.46 -9.88 -4.10
N THR A 52 -10.61 -9.04 -5.13
CA THR A 52 -11.92 -8.48 -5.53
C THR A 52 -12.45 -8.99 -6.86
N LEU A 53 -11.59 -9.47 -7.75
CA LEU A 53 -11.95 -9.89 -9.11
C LEU A 53 -12.18 -11.40 -9.18
N GLY A 54 -13.11 -11.82 -10.04
CA GLY A 54 -13.20 -13.21 -10.48
C GLY A 54 -12.02 -13.58 -11.39
N ASP A 55 -11.83 -14.88 -11.65
CA ASP A 55 -10.65 -15.38 -12.38
C ASP A 55 -10.49 -14.76 -13.77
N ASP A 56 -11.58 -14.66 -14.55
CA ASP A 56 -11.55 -14.07 -15.90
C ASP A 56 -11.19 -12.57 -15.87
N GLU A 57 -11.79 -11.82 -14.95
CA GLU A 57 -11.50 -10.39 -14.78
C GLU A 57 -10.08 -10.17 -14.27
N LEU A 58 -9.59 -11.03 -13.37
CA LEU A 58 -8.24 -10.99 -12.85
C LEU A 58 -7.21 -11.27 -13.96
N ASN A 59 -7.49 -12.23 -14.83
CA ASN A 59 -6.65 -12.52 -15.99
C ASN A 59 -6.58 -11.34 -16.96
N LEU A 60 -7.71 -10.69 -17.23
CA LEU A 60 -7.75 -9.48 -18.03
C LEU A 60 -6.96 -8.33 -17.38
N TYR A 61 -7.18 -8.10 -16.09
CA TYR A 61 -6.45 -7.09 -15.32
C TYR A 61 -4.94 -7.34 -15.36
N ARG A 62 -4.48 -8.58 -15.19
CA ARG A 62 -3.05 -8.93 -15.25
C ARG A 62 -2.42 -8.61 -16.60
N GLN A 63 -3.10 -8.95 -17.70
CA GLN A 63 -2.61 -8.61 -19.03
C GLN A 63 -2.43 -7.10 -19.21
N LEU A 64 -3.39 -6.31 -18.72
CA LEU A 64 -3.31 -4.85 -18.77
C LEU A 64 -2.21 -4.30 -17.86
N TYR A 65 -2.12 -4.82 -16.64
CA TYR A 65 -1.09 -4.46 -15.68
C TYR A 65 0.32 -4.71 -16.26
N ASP A 66 0.57 -5.90 -16.82
CA ASP A 66 1.87 -6.25 -17.39
C ASP A 66 2.25 -5.37 -18.59
N HIS A 67 1.26 -4.95 -19.39
CA HIS A 67 1.49 -4.03 -20.50
C HIS A 67 1.84 -2.61 -20.03
N LEU A 68 1.30 -2.18 -18.89
CA LEU A 68 1.47 -0.83 -18.34
C LEU A 68 2.66 -0.70 -17.39
N ARG A 69 3.07 -1.80 -16.73
CA ARG A 69 4.14 -1.85 -15.71
C ARG A 69 5.52 -1.30 -16.13
N PRO A 70 5.98 -1.30 -17.39
CA PRO A 70 7.35 -0.88 -17.74
C PRO A 70 7.73 0.59 -17.50
N GLN A 71 6.87 1.42 -16.89
CA GLN A 71 7.07 2.87 -16.76
C GLN A 71 7.11 3.39 -15.31
N ALA A 72 7.01 2.51 -14.30
CA ALA A 72 7.09 2.96 -12.91
C ALA A 72 8.55 3.06 -12.43
N PRO A 73 8.99 4.19 -11.85
CA PRO A 73 10.28 4.27 -11.19
C PRO A 73 10.30 3.34 -9.96
N VAL A 74 11.46 2.72 -9.72
CA VAL A 74 11.70 1.95 -8.50
C VAL A 74 11.95 2.93 -7.35
N PRO A 75 11.24 2.83 -6.21
CA PRO A 75 11.49 3.70 -5.06
C PRO A 75 12.86 3.45 -4.42
N ASP A 76 13.44 4.50 -3.82
CA ASP A 76 14.64 4.35 -2.98
C ASP A 76 14.34 3.69 -1.63
N LEU A 77 13.08 3.76 -1.17
CA LEU A 77 12.60 3.16 0.07
C LEU A 77 11.10 2.92 0.00
N VAL A 78 10.68 1.75 0.48
CA VAL A 78 9.28 1.43 0.78
C VAL A 78 9.09 1.32 2.29
N ILE A 79 8.08 2.01 2.82
CA ILE A 79 7.69 1.95 4.22
C ILE A 79 6.38 1.15 4.31
N TYR A 80 6.45 -0.04 4.90
CA TYR A 80 5.28 -0.89 5.13
C TYR A 80 4.80 -0.75 6.58
N LEU A 81 3.70 0.00 6.74
CA LEU A 81 3.00 0.16 8.02
C LEU A 81 2.06 -1.03 8.24
N GLN A 82 2.30 -1.79 9.30
CA GLN A 82 1.50 -2.96 9.66
C GLN A 82 0.86 -2.78 11.05
N ALA A 83 -0.27 -3.42 11.25
CA ALA A 83 -0.91 -3.64 12.54
C ALA A 83 -1.73 -4.93 12.43
N GLN A 84 -2.15 -5.49 13.56
CA GLN A 84 -3.01 -6.67 13.54
C GLN A 84 -4.38 -6.32 12.90
N PRO A 85 -5.02 -7.28 12.21
CA PRO A 85 -6.30 -7.06 11.56
C PRO A 85 -7.35 -6.45 12.49
N GLU A 86 -7.38 -6.88 13.76
CA GLU A 86 -8.28 -6.39 14.81
C GLU A 86 -8.07 -4.89 15.06
N THR A 87 -6.81 -4.46 15.20
CA THR A 87 -6.46 -3.04 15.33
C THR A 87 -6.90 -2.24 14.11
N LEU A 88 -6.75 -2.79 12.90
CA LEU A 88 -7.17 -2.11 11.67
C LEU A 88 -8.69 -2.01 11.54
N ILE A 89 -9.42 -3.05 11.93
CA ILE A 89 -10.89 -3.06 11.99
C ILE A 89 -11.37 -1.94 12.91
N ASP A 90 -10.79 -1.81 14.10
CA ASP A 90 -11.15 -0.76 15.04
C ASP A 90 -10.84 0.65 14.50
N ARG A 91 -9.70 0.81 13.82
CA ARG A 91 -9.35 2.09 13.16
C ARG A 91 -10.33 2.47 12.05
N VAL A 92 -10.75 1.52 11.21
CA VAL A 92 -11.75 1.74 10.16
C VAL A 92 -13.09 2.15 10.80
N LYS A 93 -13.53 1.43 11.85
CA LYS A 93 -14.76 1.76 12.59
C LYS A 93 -14.68 3.16 13.22
N LYS A 94 -13.58 3.49 13.89
CA LYS A 94 -13.35 4.80 14.54
C LYS A 94 -13.35 5.96 13.54
N ARG A 95 -12.79 5.77 12.34
CA ARG A 95 -12.71 6.81 11.31
C ARG A 95 -14.09 7.16 10.73
N GLY A 96 -15.02 6.21 10.69
CA GLY A 96 -16.42 6.47 10.34
C GLY A 96 -16.68 6.92 8.90
N VAL A 97 -15.81 6.58 7.94
CA VAL A 97 -16.02 6.94 6.53
C VAL A 97 -17.20 6.13 5.97
N ALA A 98 -18.24 6.82 5.50
CA ALA A 98 -19.48 6.18 5.02
C ALA A 98 -19.25 5.16 3.89
N MET A 99 -18.26 5.39 3.03
CA MET A 99 -17.90 4.46 1.96
C MET A 99 -17.26 3.16 2.50
N GLU A 100 -16.62 3.20 3.67
CA GLU A 100 -15.90 2.06 4.28
C GLU A 100 -16.81 1.18 5.14
N THR A 101 -18.03 1.61 5.46
CA THR A 101 -18.98 0.84 6.29
C THR A 101 -19.30 -0.55 5.74
N GLY A 102 -19.12 -0.78 4.43
CA GLY A 102 -19.34 -2.08 3.80
C GLY A 102 -18.12 -3.02 3.78
N ILE A 103 -16.99 -2.62 4.39
CA ILE A 103 -15.78 -3.46 4.45
C ILE A 103 -16.02 -4.58 5.47
N SER A 104 -15.94 -5.84 5.03
CA SER A 104 -16.06 -6.97 5.94
C SER A 104 -14.76 -7.22 6.69
N GLU A 105 -14.87 -7.72 7.93
CA GLU A 105 -13.71 -8.12 8.73
C GLU A 105 -12.91 -9.20 7.99
N THR A 106 -13.58 -10.23 7.45
CA THR A 106 -12.95 -11.28 6.63
C THR A 106 -12.12 -10.72 5.46
N TYR A 107 -12.61 -9.65 4.81
CA TYR A 107 -11.86 -9.00 3.74
C TYR A 107 -10.58 -8.35 4.29
N LEU A 108 -10.66 -7.65 5.44
CA LEU A 108 -9.48 -7.06 6.08
C LEU A 108 -8.44 -8.11 6.49
N TYR A 109 -8.85 -9.27 7.03
CA TYR A 109 -7.94 -10.38 7.31
C TYR A 109 -7.21 -10.86 6.05
N ARG A 110 -7.96 -11.15 4.97
CA ARG A 110 -7.38 -11.59 3.68
C ARG A 110 -6.44 -10.53 3.09
N LEU A 111 -6.78 -9.25 3.24
CA LEU A 111 -5.95 -8.14 2.79
C LEU A 111 -4.64 -8.09 3.57
N CYS A 112 -4.68 -8.18 4.90
CA CYS A 112 -3.49 -8.22 5.73
C CYS A 112 -2.57 -9.39 5.36
N GLU A 113 -3.11 -10.60 5.22
CA GLU A 113 -2.36 -11.78 4.81
C GLU A 113 -1.69 -11.57 3.44
N SER A 114 -2.43 -11.02 2.47
CA SER A 114 -1.92 -10.78 1.13
C SER A 114 -0.79 -9.74 1.13
N TYR A 115 -0.92 -8.68 1.94
CA TYR A 115 0.15 -7.68 2.14
C TYR A 115 1.38 -8.29 2.81
N SER A 116 1.21 -9.08 3.87
CA SER A 116 2.32 -9.76 4.55
C SER A 116 3.06 -10.70 3.60
N ARG A 117 2.32 -11.50 2.81
CA ARG A 117 2.92 -12.38 1.79
C ARG A 117 3.65 -11.60 0.70
N PHE A 118 3.07 -10.51 0.21
CA PHE A 118 3.69 -9.66 -0.80
C PHE A 118 5.01 -9.08 -0.28
N PHE A 119 4.98 -8.40 0.87
CA PHE A 119 6.16 -7.77 1.44
C PHE A 119 7.20 -8.76 1.96
N TYR A 120 6.81 -9.98 2.33
CA TYR A 120 7.77 -11.05 2.61
C TYR A 120 8.68 -11.32 1.39
N HIS A 121 8.10 -11.39 0.18
CA HIS A 121 8.85 -11.67 -1.05
C HIS A 121 9.37 -10.42 -1.78
N TYR A 122 8.98 -9.22 -1.34
CA TYR A 122 9.37 -7.97 -2.00
C TYR A 122 10.88 -7.70 -1.86
N ASP A 123 11.55 -7.52 -3.00
CA ASP A 123 13.00 -7.29 -3.11
C ASP A 123 13.40 -6.18 -4.10
N ALA A 124 12.43 -5.50 -4.72
CA ALA A 124 12.67 -4.47 -5.72
C ALA A 124 13.29 -3.18 -5.15
N ALA A 125 13.04 -2.87 -3.87
CA ALA A 125 13.55 -1.69 -3.17
C ALA A 125 13.84 -1.99 -1.69
N PRO A 126 14.67 -1.17 -1.01
CA PRO A 126 14.79 -1.22 0.44
C PRO A 126 13.42 -1.14 1.13
N LEU A 127 13.20 -1.97 2.15
CA LEU A 127 11.92 -2.12 2.84
C LEU A 127 12.06 -1.91 4.35
N LEU A 128 11.39 -0.88 4.86
CA LEU A 128 11.23 -0.61 6.29
C LEU A 128 9.83 -1.06 6.74
N MET A 129 9.76 -2.12 7.52
CA MET A 129 8.51 -2.64 8.10
C MET A 129 8.31 -2.07 9.49
N ILE A 130 7.14 -1.48 9.75
CA ILE A 130 6.85 -0.75 10.98
C ILE A 130 5.55 -1.25 11.58
N ASN A 131 5.64 -1.86 12.77
CA ASN A 131 4.45 -2.12 13.56
C ASN A 131 3.91 -0.80 14.11
N THR A 132 2.63 -0.53 13.83
CA THR A 132 1.92 0.69 14.22
C THR A 132 0.93 0.48 15.36
N GLU A 133 0.90 -0.68 16.03
CA GLU A 133 -0.01 -0.94 17.15
C GLU A 133 0.15 0.08 18.28
N HIS A 134 1.40 0.31 18.69
CA HIS A 134 1.75 1.26 19.76
C HIS A 134 2.38 2.55 19.24
N LEU A 135 2.64 2.65 17.93
CA LEU A 135 3.22 3.83 17.29
C LEU A 135 2.11 4.68 16.64
N ASN A 136 1.89 5.90 17.15
CA ASN A 136 0.89 6.84 16.65
C ASN A 136 1.54 8.14 16.14
N PRO A 137 2.16 8.11 14.94
CA PRO A 137 2.84 9.28 14.38
C PRO A 137 1.87 10.40 13.92
N ILE A 138 0.56 10.18 14.03
CA ILE A 138 -0.47 11.17 13.66
C ILE A 138 -0.75 12.11 14.84
N GLU A 139 -0.86 11.55 16.04
CA GLU A 139 -1.25 12.31 17.24
C GLU A 139 -0.07 12.56 18.20
N ARG A 140 1.06 11.85 18.03
CA ARG A 140 2.23 11.97 18.93
C ARG A 140 3.48 12.35 18.13
N THR A 141 4.01 13.53 18.42
CA THR A 141 5.21 14.06 17.77
C THR A 141 6.43 13.18 18.04
N GLU A 142 6.54 12.60 19.24
CA GLU A 142 7.65 11.72 19.59
C GLU A 142 7.68 10.45 18.73
N ASP A 143 6.50 9.90 18.43
CA ASP A 143 6.36 8.72 17.57
C ASP A 143 6.70 9.06 16.10
N PHE A 144 6.37 10.28 15.66
CA PHE A 144 6.77 10.79 14.35
C PHE A 144 8.28 11.01 14.24
N ASP A 145 8.90 11.61 15.25
CA ASP A 145 10.35 11.83 15.30
C ASP A 145 11.12 10.50 15.37
N LEU A 146 10.57 9.51 16.08
CA LEU A 146 11.09 8.16 16.10
C LEU A 146 11.04 7.51 14.73
N LEU A 147 9.91 7.61 14.02
CA LEU A 147 9.75 7.15 12.63
C LEU A 147 10.81 7.77 11.70
N LEU A 148 10.99 9.10 11.75
CA LEU A 148 12.01 9.80 10.97
C LEU A 148 13.43 9.33 11.31
N THR A 149 13.70 9.09 12.59
CA THR A 149 14.99 8.57 13.06
C THR A 149 15.26 7.18 12.51
N ARG A 150 14.25 6.29 12.45
CA ARG A 150 14.38 4.97 11.82
C ARG A 150 14.67 5.09 10.33
N ILE A 151 13.93 5.93 9.61
CA ILE A 151 14.13 6.15 8.17
C ILE A 151 15.56 6.64 7.88
N ARG A 152 16.05 7.63 8.63
CA ARG A 152 17.40 8.20 8.44
C ARG A 152 18.53 7.22 8.77
N ASN A 153 18.33 6.34 9.74
CA ASN A 153 19.36 5.44 10.25
C ASN A 153 19.31 4.04 9.62
N MET A 154 18.38 3.79 8.70
CA MET A 154 18.28 2.50 8.00
C MET A 154 19.56 2.25 7.19
N ARG A 155 20.22 1.11 7.44
CA ARG A 155 21.47 0.72 6.77
C ARG A 155 21.36 -0.54 5.91
N GLY A 156 20.31 -1.33 6.12
CA GLY A 156 20.08 -2.60 5.42
C GLY A 156 19.08 -2.48 4.27
N LYS A 157 18.94 -3.55 3.49
CA LYS A 157 17.84 -3.66 2.51
C LYS A 157 16.49 -3.90 3.16
N ARG A 158 16.47 -4.49 4.36
CA ARG A 158 15.25 -4.81 5.10
C ARG A 158 15.46 -4.52 6.57
N GLU A 159 14.49 -3.85 7.17
CA GLU A 159 14.49 -3.54 8.60
C GLU A 159 13.07 -3.70 9.14
N PHE A 160 12.97 -4.23 10.36
CA PHE A 160 11.71 -4.33 11.09
C PHE A 160 11.82 -3.51 12.37
N PHE A 161 10.81 -2.69 12.62
CA PHE A 161 10.69 -1.89 13.82
C PHE A 161 9.36 -2.15 14.51
N ASN A 162 9.42 -2.35 15.83
CA ASN A 162 8.28 -2.45 16.71
C ASN A 162 8.54 -1.61 17.97
N LEU A 163 7.59 -0.75 18.32
CA LEU A 163 7.64 -0.02 19.58
C LEU A 163 7.08 -0.95 20.67
N GLY A 164 7.93 -1.30 21.64
CA GLY A 164 7.49 -2.09 22.80
C GLY A 164 6.51 -1.32 23.68
N GLU A 165 5.73 -2.05 24.48
CA GLU A 165 4.85 -1.50 25.52
C GLU A 165 5.63 -0.72 26.59
#